data_AF-A0A7W1FR42-F1
#
_entry.id   AF-A0A7W1FR42-F1
#
_cell.length_a   1.000
_cell.length_b   1.000
_cell.length_c   1.000
_cell.angle_alpha   90.00
_cell.angle_beta   90.00
_cell.angle_gamma   90.00
#
_symmetry.space_group_name_H-M   'P 1'
#
loop_
_entity.id
_entity.type
_entity.pdbx_description
1 polymer ?
#
loop_
_entity_poly.entity_id
_entity_poly.type
_entity_poly.pdbx_seq_one_letter_code
_entity_poly.pdbx_strand_id
1 'polypeptide(L)'
;MGQNYTIPTLPDAQPDLDMNGGFLCFWTYWQPDPAAPDPEMPGLKQQMVTYLPVASAEDCLCGSGKSYARCCKALPYWQPVCPNPGLQGYGLLAPQSATFRAVDGSAIHERLMDDLRLFCVEDAPDRAFWTLWGEPALESEYGIICFGDIELQHRQTLIASALSTARMTVLLDLLAEVGRLPGPTVKHDPIHVFDKRTRERYALPPRRAAERKRPGLRRKRA
;
A
#
# COMPACT_ATOMS: atom_id res chain seq x y z
N MET A 1 25.92 32.30 0.56
CA MET A 1 26.26 31.92 1.95
C MET A 1 25.80 30.48 2.13
N GLY A 2 26.73 29.52 2.23
CA GLY A 2 26.38 28.11 2.41
C GLY A 2 26.03 27.84 3.86
N GLN A 3 24.81 27.35 4.12
CA GLN A 3 24.45 26.87 5.44
C GLN A 3 25.16 25.53 5.69
N ASN A 4 26.05 25.53 6.68
CA ASN A 4 26.67 24.32 7.20
C ASN A 4 25.60 23.55 7.99
N TYR A 5 25.09 22.46 7.40
CA TYR A 5 24.24 21.53 8.13
C TYR A 5 25.12 20.70 9.07
N THR A 6 24.98 20.95 10.37
CA THR A 6 25.56 20.08 11.39
C THR A 6 24.70 18.84 11.49
N ILE A 7 25.23 17.68 11.08
CA ILE A 7 24.57 16.39 11.28
C ILE A 7 24.50 16.15 12.80
N PRO A 8 23.32 15.97 13.40
CA PRO A 8 23.21 15.64 14.80
C PRO A 8 23.96 14.33 15.07
N THR A 9 24.88 14.33 16.04
CA THR A 9 25.46 13.09 16.55
C THR A 9 24.35 12.24 17.16
N LEU A 10 24.07 11.11 16.51
CA LEU A 10 23.15 10.10 17.04
C LEU A 10 23.65 9.64 18.42
N PRO A 11 22.76 9.40 19.39
CA PRO A 11 23.15 8.90 20.70
C PRO A 11 23.93 7.57 20.57
N ASP A 12 25.01 7.44 21.35
CA ASP A 12 26.06 6.40 21.29
C ASP A 12 25.59 4.95 21.54
N ALA A 13 24.30 4.70 21.71
CA ALA A 13 23.73 3.36 21.78
C ALA A 13 22.56 3.28 20.81
N GLN A 14 22.80 2.74 19.61
CA GLN A 14 21.70 2.18 18.85
C GLN A 14 21.10 1.06 19.71
N PRO A 15 19.79 1.09 20.02
CA PRO A 15 19.16 -0.04 20.66
C PRO A 15 19.47 -1.29 19.83
N ASP A 16 19.76 -2.41 20.49
CA ASP A 16 20.01 -3.70 19.84
C ASP A 16 18.76 -4.08 19.05
N LEU A 17 18.76 -3.69 17.77
CA LEU A 17 17.63 -3.81 16.89
C LEU A 17 17.55 -5.28 16.51
N ASP A 18 16.65 -6.04 17.14
CA ASP A 18 16.36 -7.41 16.71
C ASP A 18 15.80 -7.33 15.28
N MET A 19 16.68 -7.50 14.30
CA MET A 19 16.33 -7.52 12.89
C MET A 19 15.26 -8.57 12.60
N ASN A 20 15.15 -9.63 13.39
CA ASN A 20 14.15 -10.69 13.17
C ASN A 20 12.89 -10.52 14.04
N GLY A 21 12.77 -9.37 14.70
CA GLY A 21 11.73 -9.07 15.67
C GLY A 21 10.73 -8.03 15.17
N GLY A 22 10.36 -8.04 13.88
CA GLY A 22 9.49 -6.99 13.34
C GLY A 22 9.16 -7.08 11.85
N PHE A 23 8.58 -5.99 11.35
CA PHE A 23 8.12 -5.83 9.97
C PHE A 23 8.68 -4.58 9.32
N LEU A 24 8.86 -4.62 8.00
CA LEU A 24 9.01 -3.41 7.20
C LEU A 24 7.63 -2.89 6.83
N CYS A 25 7.30 -1.68 7.28
CA CYS A 25 6.04 -1.03 6.99
C CYS A 25 6.21 0.01 5.88
N PHE A 26 5.40 -0.12 4.82
CA PHE A 26 5.35 0.79 3.69
C PHE A 26 4.21 1.78 3.89
N TRP A 27 4.57 3.05 3.92
CA TRP A 27 3.66 4.17 4.00
C TRP A 27 3.69 4.94 2.69
N THR A 28 2.54 5.51 2.35
CA THR A 28 2.42 6.41 1.21
C THR A 28 1.69 7.63 1.71
N TYR A 29 2.26 8.81 1.46
CA TYR A 29 1.71 10.09 1.88
C TYR A 29 1.53 11.01 0.69
N TRP A 30 0.50 11.84 0.76
CA TRP A 30 0.35 13.04 -0.02
C TRP A 30 0.79 14.22 0.83
N GLN A 31 1.75 14.99 0.33
CA GLN A 31 2.23 16.20 0.99
C GLN A 31 1.94 17.40 0.08
N PRO A 32 1.07 18.32 0.49
CA PRO A 32 0.91 19.62 -0.16
C PRO A 32 2.25 20.38 -0.23
N ASP A 33 2.49 21.15 -1.28
CA ASP A 33 3.66 22.02 -1.40
C ASP A 33 3.33 23.42 -0.84
N PRO A 34 3.75 23.77 0.38
CA PRO A 34 3.40 25.07 0.98
C PRO A 34 4.00 26.27 0.22
N ALA A 35 4.95 26.06 -0.69
CA ALA A 35 5.53 27.11 -1.52
C ALA A 35 4.79 27.30 -2.86
N ALA A 36 3.86 26.41 -3.22
CA ALA A 36 3.11 26.51 -4.46
C ALA A 36 2.01 27.60 -4.37
N PRO A 37 1.64 28.24 -5.50
CA PRO A 37 0.53 29.20 -5.55
C PRO A 37 -0.80 28.62 -5.06
N ASP A 38 -1.00 27.33 -5.30
CA ASP A 38 -2.02 26.51 -4.69
C ASP A 38 -1.30 25.40 -3.91
N PRO A 39 -1.25 25.45 -2.56
CA PRO A 39 -0.48 24.49 -1.80
C PRO A 39 -0.88 23.03 -2.02
N GLU A 40 -2.14 22.81 -2.38
CA GLU A 40 -2.66 21.48 -2.69
C GLU A 40 -2.27 21.03 -4.12
N MET A 41 -1.80 21.94 -4.98
CA MET A 41 -1.55 21.73 -6.41
C MET A 41 -0.29 22.48 -6.92
N PRO A 42 0.83 21.81 -7.26
CA PRO A 42 1.05 20.36 -7.28
C PRO A 42 1.66 19.85 -5.96
N GLY A 43 0.95 19.02 -5.20
CA GLY A 43 1.54 18.30 -4.08
C GLY A 43 2.49 17.16 -4.51
N LEU A 44 3.18 16.58 -3.53
CA LEU A 44 4.14 15.48 -3.71
C LEU A 44 3.63 14.19 -3.09
N LYS A 45 3.73 13.11 -3.85
CA LYS A 45 3.50 11.77 -3.33
C LYS A 45 4.80 11.16 -2.82
N GLN A 46 4.82 10.80 -1.54
CA GLN A 46 5.99 10.28 -0.85
C GLN A 46 5.79 8.83 -0.42
N GLN A 47 6.88 8.07 -0.46
CA GLN A 47 6.90 6.70 0.04
C GLN A 47 7.93 6.61 1.17
N MET A 48 7.49 6.11 2.32
CA MET A 48 8.36 5.90 3.47
C MET A 48 8.35 4.43 3.87
N VAL A 49 9.51 3.89 4.22
CA VAL A 49 9.64 2.55 4.79
C VAL A 49 10.12 2.70 6.23
N THR A 50 9.32 2.21 7.17
CA THR A 50 9.69 2.18 8.59
C THR A 50 9.86 0.75 9.07
N TYR A 51 10.62 0.57 10.14
CA TYR A 51 10.69 -0.71 10.85
C TYR A 51 9.77 -0.67 12.05
N LEU A 52 8.85 -1.63 12.13
CA LEU A 52 7.94 -1.79 13.27
C LEU A 52 8.36 -3.04 14.05
N PRO A 53 8.99 -2.88 15.23
CA PRO A 53 9.29 -4.02 16.10
C PRO A 53 8.00 -4.67 16.58
N VAL A 54 8.01 -6.01 16.65
CA VAL A 54 6.92 -6.86 17.10
C VAL A 54 7.50 -8.00 17.95
N ALA A 55 7.09 -8.06 19.20
CA ALA A 55 7.51 -9.12 20.09
C ALA A 55 6.95 -10.48 19.64
N SER A 56 7.67 -11.55 19.99
CA SER A 56 7.34 -12.91 19.53
C SER A 56 5.93 -13.37 19.95
N ALA A 57 5.45 -12.90 21.10
CA ALA A 57 4.15 -13.24 21.66
C ALA A 57 3.00 -12.37 21.12
N GLU A 58 3.30 -11.21 20.52
CA GLU A 58 2.30 -10.28 20.00
C GLU A 58 1.62 -10.82 18.75
N ASP A 59 0.45 -10.25 18.44
CA ASP A 59 -0.29 -10.59 17.24
C ASP A 59 0.49 -10.18 15.98
N CYS A 60 0.48 -11.09 15.01
CA CYS A 60 1.17 -10.91 13.75
C CYS A 60 0.42 -9.89 12.88
N LEU A 61 1.10 -8.79 12.56
CA LEU A 61 0.52 -7.68 11.82
C LEU A 61 0.11 -8.02 10.38
N CYS A 62 0.54 -9.15 9.82
CA CYS A 62 0.16 -9.56 8.46
C CYS A 62 -1.33 -9.93 8.27
N GLY A 63 -2.17 -9.78 9.31
CA GLY A 63 -3.60 -10.08 9.29
C GLY A 63 -3.94 -11.56 9.46
N SER A 64 -2.97 -12.42 9.82
CA SER A 64 -3.21 -13.87 9.95
C SER A 64 -4.00 -14.31 11.20
N GLY A 65 -4.18 -13.42 12.18
CA GLY A 65 -4.80 -13.74 13.48
C GLY A 65 -3.99 -14.68 14.38
N LYS A 66 -2.69 -14.84 14.12
CA LYS A 66 -1.76 -15.66 14.94
C LYS A 66 -0.72 -14.78 15.59
N SER A 67 -0.02 -15.28 16.60
CA SER A 67 1.16 -14.60 17.12
C SER A 67 2.31 -14.53 16.10
N TYR A 68 3.14 -13.50 16.20
CA TYR A 68 4.27 -13.24 15.31
C TYR A 68 5.22 -14.44 15.24
N ALA A 69 5.56 -15.05 16.38
CA ALA A 69 6.40 -16.24 16.46
C ALA A 69 5.88 -17.41 15.63
N ARG A 70 4.55 -17.60 15.60
CA ARG A 70 3.88 -18.73 14.92
C ARG A 70 3.50 -18.41 13.48
N CYS A 71 3.78 -17.19 13.01
CA CYS A 71 3.41 -16.73 11.69
C CYS A 71 4.62 -16.23 10.90
N CYS A 72 5.00 -14.96 11.05
CA CYS A 72 5.98 -14.34 10.17
C CYS A 72 7.42 -14.44 10.68
N LYS A 73 7.64 -14.58 11.99
CA LYS A 73 8.99 -14.72 12.56
C LYS A 73 9.74 -15.96 12.04
N ALA A 74 9.00 -17.03 11.75
CA ALA A 74 9.58 -18.28 11.26
C ALA A 74 9.96 -18.25 9.77
N LEU A 75 9.66 -17.15 9.05
CA LEU A 75 9.96 -17.04 7.63
C LEU A 75 11.39 -16.51 7.43
N PRO A 76 12.09 -16.95 6.37
CA PRO A 76 13.49 -16.60 6.14
C PRO A 76 13.71 -15.13 5.68
N TYR A 77 12.65 -14.33 5.56
CA TYR A 77 12.72 -12.94 5.14
C TYR A 77 11.63 -12.10 5.82
N TRP A 78 11.95 -10.82 6.05
CA TRP A 78 11.01 -9.81 6.50
C TRP A 78 9.79 -9.77 5.59
N GLN A 79 8.60 -9.80 6.17
CA GLN A 79 7.39 -9.58 5.40
C GLN A 79 7.14 -8.07 5.31
N PRO A 80 7.15 -7.47 4.12
CA PRO A 80 6.69 -6.10 3.97
C PRO A 80 5.18 -6.04 4.19
N VAL A 81 4.74 -5.03 4.93
CA VAL A 81 3.32 -4.76 5.21
C VAL A 81 3.01 -3.30 4.91
N CYS A 82 1.73 -2.97 4.77
CA CYS A 82 1.24 -1.60 4.73
C CYS A 82 -0.05 -1.51 5.56
N PRO A 83 -0.36 -0.36 6.17
CA PRO A 83 -1.54 -0.23 7.02
C PRO A 83 -2.81 -0.39 6.17
N ASN A 84 -3.84 -1.06 6.70
CA ASN A 84 -5.14 -1.11 6.04
C ASN A 84 -5.85 0.26 6.16
N PRO A 85 -6.86 0.53 5.31
CA PRO A 85 -7.69 1.73 5.45
C PRO A 85 -8.20 1.93 6.89
N GLY A 86 -8.17 3.17 7.37
CA GLY A 86 -8.54 3.50 8.75
C GLY A 86 -7.61 2.95 9.83
N LEU A 87 -6.37 2.58 9.47
CA LEU A 87 -5.38 1.94 10.36
C LEU A 87 -5.91 0.68 11.06
N GLN A 88 -6.84 -0.04 10.43
CA GLN A 88 -7.41 -1.29 10.93
C GLN A 88 -6.44 -2.48 10.74
N GLY A 89 -5.28 -2.38 11.39
CA GLY A 89 -4.17 -3.33 11.24
C GLY A 89 -3.40 -3.15 9.93
N TYR A 90 -2.72 -4.21 9.51
CA TYR A 90 -1.86 -4.19 8.33
C TYR A 90 -2.20 -5.31 7.36
N GLY A 91 -1.94 -5.06 6.08
CA GLY A 91 -1.97 -6.05 5.02
C GLY A 91 -0.56 -6.37 4.54
N LEU A 92 -0.35 -7.57 4.02
CA LEU A 92 0.88 -7.87 3.29
C LEU A 92 0.99 -6.94 2.08
N LEU A 93 2.21 -6.43 1.84
CA LEU A 93 2.48 -5.63 0.66
C LEU A 93 2.29 -6.49 -0.59
N ALA A 94 1.33 -6.12 -1.42
CA ALA A 94 0.97 -6.79 -2.65
C ALA A 94 0.47 -5.75 -3.66
N PRO A 95 1.39 -5.08 -4.39
CA PRO A 95 1.05 -4.08 -5.38
C PRO A 95 0.12 -4.66 -6.46
N GLN A 96 -0.97 -3.95 -6.71
CA GLN A 96 -2.04 -4.37 -7.59
C GLN A 96 -2.55 -3.19 -8.40
N SER A 97 -2.99 -3.48 -9.62
CA SER A 97 -3.71 -2.54 -10.46
C SER A 97 -4.98 -3.19 -11.04
N ALA A 98 -6.04 -2.42 -11.17
CA ALA A 98 -7.28 -2.81 -11.81
C ALA A 98 -7.62 -1.81 -12.91
N THR A 99 -7.72 -2.28 -14.15
CA THR A 99 -8.01 -1.42 -15.31
C THR A 99 -9.43 -1.63 -15.81
N PHE A 100 -10.16 -0.52 -15.95
CA PHE A 100 -11.47 -0.43 -16.58
C PHE A 100 -11.32 0.32 -17.89
N ARG A 101 -11.82 -0.24 -18.99
CA ARG A 101 -11.72 0.35 -20.34
C ARG A 101 -13.10 0.72 -20.87
N ALA A 102 -13.13 1.71 -21.77
CA ALA A 102 -14.36 2.21 -22.38
C ALA A 102 -15.37 2.72 -21.33
N VAL A 103 -14.86 3.43 -20.33
CA VAL A 103 -15.69 4.07 -19.32
C VAL A 103 -16.22 5.41 -19.81
N ASP A 104 -17.36 5.85 -19.28
CA ASP A 104 -17.82 7.24 -19.43
C ASP A 104 -17.03 8.14 -18.45
N GLY A 105 -15.89 8.64 -18.91
CA GLY A 105 -14.97 9.38 -18.04
C GLY A 105 -15.55 10.67 -17.49
N SER A 106 -16.42 11.37 -18.23
CA SER A 106 -17.05 12.60 -17.73
C SER A 106 -18.00 12.30 -16.58
N ALA A 107 -18.88 11.29 -16.73
CA ALA A 107 -19.80 10.92 -15.67
C ALA A 107 -19.10 10.30 -14.45
N ILE A 108 -17.95 9.64 -14.63
CA ILE A 108 -17.13 9.12 -13.52
C ILE A 108 -16.42 10.26 -12.80
N HIS A 109 -15.81 11.17 -13.56
CA HIS A 109 -15.10 12.32 -13.02
C HIS A 109 -16.01 13.14 -12.10
N GLU A 110 -17.20 13.54 -12.57
CA GLU A 110 -18.17 14.30 -11.78
C GLU A 110 -18.51 13.58 -10.47
N ARG A 111 -18.72 12.26 -10.50
CA ARG A 111 -19.08 11.49 -9.31
C ARG A 111 -17.93 11.28 -8.33
N LEU A 112 -16.71 11.16 -8.82
CA LEU A 112 -15.52 11.04 -7.96
C LEU A 112 -15.12 12.38 -7.34
N MET A 113 -15.42 13.50 -8.00
CA MET A 113 -15.17 14.85 -7.46
C MET A 113 -15.96 15.13 -6.18
N ASP A 114 -17.14 14.55 -6.03
CA ASP A 114 -18.00 14.75 -4.86
C ASP A 114 -17.73 13.73 -3.72
N ASP A 115 -16.83 12.76 -3.90
CA ASP A 115 -16.56 11.72 -2.91
C ASP A 115 -15.53 12.18 -1.86
N LEU A 116 -16.00 12.44 -0.63
CA LEU A 116 -15.19 12.94 0.47
C LEU A 116 -14.04 12.01 0.92
N ARG A 117 -14.06 10.74 0.51
CA ARG A 117 -12.97 9.79 0.80
C ARG A 117 -11.76 9.99 -0.11
N LEU A 118 -11.95 10.73 -1.20
CA LEU A 118 -10.98 10.95 -2.27
C LEU A 118 -10.50 12.40 -2.30
N PHE A 119 -9.25 12.57 -2.70
CA PHE A 119 -8.67 13.87 -3.02
C PHE A 119 -8.21 13.89 -4.47
N CYS A 120 -8.73 14.85 -5.25
CA CYS A 120 -8.45 14.96 -6.69
C CYS A 120 -7.28 15.90 -6.98
N VAL A 121 -6.43 15.48 -7.91
CA VAL A 121 -5.33 16.23 -8.50
C VAL A 121 -5.48 16.15 -10.02
N GLU A 122 -5.68 17.31 -10.65
CA GLU A 122 -5.70 17.45 -12.11
C GLU A 122 -4.41 18.10 -12.59
N ASP A 123 -3.43 17.28 -12.98
CA ASP A 123 -2.14 17.77 -13.45
C ASP A 123 -2.08 17.97 -14.99
N ALA A 124 -3.09 17.48 -15.72
CA ALA A 124 -3.22 17.63 -17.16
C ALA A 124 -4.70 17.68 -17.61
N PRO A 125 -5.03 18.34 -18.75
CA PRO A 125 -6.43 18.51 -19.19
C PRO A 125 -7.19 17.22 -19.51
N ASP A 126 -6.50 16.13 -19.78
CA ASP A 126 -7.06 14.83 -20.16
C ASP A 126 -6.76 13.71 -19.14
N ARG A 127 -6.23 14.09 -17.97
CA ARG A 127 -5.92 13.17 -16.89
C ARG A 127 -6.33 13.75 -15.53
N ALA A 128 -7.08 12.96 -14.79
CA ALA A 128 -7.43 13.26 -13.40
C ALA A 128 -6.96 12.11 -12.51
N PHE A 129 -6.49 12.45 -11.32
CA PHE A 129 -5.95 11.50 -10.37
C PHE A 129 -6.61 11.71 -9.00
N TRP A 130 -7.18 10.65 -8.42
CA TRP A 130 -7.74 10.67 -7.08
C TRP A 130 -6.90 9.80 -6.15
N THR A 131 -6.60 10.34 -4.99
CA THR A 131 -5.95 9.63 -3.89
C THR A 131 -7.00 9.23 -2.88
N LEU A 132 -7.04 7.97 -2.48
CA LEU A 132 -7.88 7.50 -1.37
C LEU A 132 -7.24 7.88 -0.03
N TRP A 133 -7.77 8.93 0.61
CA TRP A 133 -7.39 9.35 1.96
C TRP A 133 -8.19 8.61 3.05
N GLY A 134 -9.34 8.05 2.68
CA GLY A 134 -10.27 7.45 3.62
C GLY A 134 -11.13 8.49 4.34
N GLU A 135 -11.96 8.03 5.28
CA GLU A 135 -12.84 8.89 6.06
C GLU A 135 -12.84 8.42 7.54
N PRO A 136 -12.28 9.22 8.48
CA PRO A 136 -11.61 10.50 8.25
C PRO A 136 -10.26 10.35 7.51
N ALA A 137 -9.81 11.41 6.85
CA ALA A 137 -8.45 11.50 6.36
C ALA A 137 -7.47 11.47 7.54
N LEU A 138 -6.37 10.73 7.39
CA LEU A 138 -5.38 10.56 8.46
C LEU A 138 -4.11 11.32 8.14
N GLU A 139 -3.81 12.34 8.94
CA GLU A 139 -2.65 13.21 8.79
C GLU A 139 -1.52 12.83 9.76
N SER A 140 -0.28 13.07 9.33
CA SER A 140 0.93 12.95 10.13
C SER A 140 1.89 14.09 9.77
N GLU A 141 3.03 14.20 10.46
CA GLU A 141 4.08 15.17 10.12
C GLU A 141 4.63 15.02 8.69
N TYR A 142 4.41 13.86 8.05
CA TYR A 142 4.85 13.56 6.68
C TYR A 142 3.76 13.83 5.63
N GLY A 143 2.58 14.31 6.03
CA GLY A 143 1.42 14.53 5.18
C GLY A 143 0.27 13.56 5.44
N ILE A 144 -0.63 13.47 4.47
CA ILE A 144 -1.89 12.73 4.56
C ILE A 144 -1.71 11.32 3.98
N ILE A 145 -2.17 10.29 4.69
CA ILE A 145 -1.97 8.90 4.27
C ILE A 145 -2.77 8.57 3.00
N CYS A 146 -2.10 7.97 2.02
CA CYS A 146 -2.69 7.41 0.82
C CYS A 146 -2.90 5.90 0.96
N PHE A 147 -4.14 5.45 0.85
CA PHE A 147 -4.46 4.02 0.85
C PHE A 147 -4.43 3.40 -0.55
N GLY A 148 -4.58 4.20 -1.58
CA GLY A 148 -4.46 3.81 -2.97
C GLY A 148 -4.92 4.94 -3.89
N ASP A 149 -5.01 4.65 -5.17
CA ASP A 149 -5.17 5.68 -6.19
C ASP A 149 -6.15 5.26 -7.28
N ILE A 150 -6.76 6.25 -7.92
CA ILE A 150 -7.60 6.11 -9.10
C ILE A 150 -7.09 7.11 -10.13
N GLU A 151 -6.75 6.65 -11.33
CA GLU A 151 -6.34 7.50 -12.44
C GLU A 151 -7.34 7.37 -13.59
N LEU A 152 -7.89 8.49 -14.06
CA LEU A 152 -8.67 8.56 -15.27
C LEU A 152 -7.80 9.10 -16.40
N GLN A 153 -7.50 8.24 -17.39
CA GLN A 153 -6.70 8.58 -18.56
C GLN A 153 -7.59 8.76 -19.79
N HIS A 154 -7.39 9.87 -20.51
CA HIS A 154 -8.04 10.20 -21.78
C HIS A 154 -9.58 10.06 -21.73
N ARG A 155 -10.17 10.27 -20.54
CA ARG A 155 -11.61 10.13 -20.26
C ARG A 155 -12.24 8.77 -20.62
N GLN A 156 -11.45 7.72 -20.79
CA GLN A 156 -11.95 6.41 -21.25
C GLN A 156 -11.33 5.21 -20.55
N THR A 157 -10.22 5.40 -19.84
CA THR A 157 -9.56 4.34 -19.09
C THR A 157 -9.45 4.76 -17.63
N LEU A 158 -10.02 3.97 -16.73
CA LEU A 158 -9.87 4.14 -15.29
C LEU A 158 -8.89 3.08 -14.77
N ILE A 159 -7.94 3.48 -13.96
CA ILE A 159 -6.94 2.60 -13.36
C ILE A 159 -6.99 2.80 -11.85
N ALA A 160 -7.40 1.78 -11.10
CA ALA A 160 -7.24 1.76 -9.66
C ALA A 160 -5.93 1.06 -9.29
N SER A 161 -5.19 1.58 -8.30
CA SER A 161 -3.95 0.95 -7.82
C SER A 161 -3.84 0.98 -6.30
N ALA A 162 -3.32 -0.10 -5.72
CA ALA A 162 -3.15 -0.22 -4.27
C ALA A 162 -2.01 -1.17 -3.89
N LEU A 163 -1.49 -0.98 -2.67
CA LEU A 163 -0.35 -1.73 -2.15
C LEU A 163 -0.72 -2.97 -1.32
N SER A 164 -1.99 -3.32 -1.19
CA SER A 164 -2.44 -4.58 -0.59
C SER A 164 -3.80 -5.00 -1.14
N THR A 165 -4.15 -6.28 -0.99
CA THR A 165 -5.46 -6.81 -1.39
C THR A 165 -6.60 -6.14 -0.62
N ALA A 166 -6.43 -5.83 0.66
CA ALA A 166 -7.45 -5.15 1.45
C ALA A 166 -7.72 -3.74 0.92
N ARG A 167 -6.66 -2.97 0.64
CA ARG A 167 -6.77 -1.64 0.04
C ARG A 167 -7.39 -1.68 -1.36
N MET A 168 -6.98 -2.65 -2.19
CA MET A 168 -7.57 -2.84 -3.52
C MET A 168 -9.06 -3.18 -3.43
N THR A 169 -9.47 -4.02 -2.48
CA THR A 169 -10.89 -4.34 -2.27
C THR A 169 -11.69 -3.08 -1.96
N VAL A 170 -11.21 -2.24 -1.03
CA VAL A 170 -11.88 -0.96 -0.70
C VAL A 170 -11.98 -0.03 -1.91
N LEU A 171 -10.94 0.07 -2.75
CA LEU A 171 -11.02 0.86 -3.98
C LEU A 171 -12.05 0.33 -4.97
N LEU A 172 -12.11 -0.99 -5.15
CA LEU A 172 -13.06 -1.61 -6.08
C LEU A 172 -14.50 -1.48 -5.57
N ASP A 173 -14.72 -1.61 -4.27
CA ASP A 173 -16.03 -1.39 -3.64
C ASP A 173 -16.47 0.07 -3.81
N LEU A 174 -15.58 1.03 -3.54
CA LEU A 174 -15.84 2.46 -3.80
C LEU A 174 -16.21 2.70 -5.27
N LEU A 175 -15.45 2.15 -6.20
CA LEU A 175 -15.70 2.32 -7.63
C LEU A 175 -17.01 1.68 -8.10
N ALA A 176 -17.46 0.61 -7.42
CA ALA A 176 -18.76 0.00 -7.68
C ALA A 176 -19.93 0.88 -7.20
N GLU A 177 -19.74 1.69 -6.15
CA GLU A 177 -20.73 2.67 -5.67
C GLU A 177 -20.90 3.85 -6.64
N VAL A 178 -19.80 4.26 -7.26
CA VAL A 178 -19.75 5.41 -8.19
C VAL A 178 -20.55 5.13 -9.47
N GLY A 179 -20.69 3.87 -9.88
CA GLY A 179 -21.64 3.52 -10.94
C GLY A 179 -21.37 2.17 -11.60
N ARG A 180 -22.09 1.93 -12.70
CA ARG A 180 -21.88 0.72 -13.51
C ARG A 180 -20.60 0.85 -14.33
N LEU A 181 -19.51 0.36 -13.76
CA LEU A 181 -18.25 0.17 -14.47
C LEU A 181 -18.24 -1.19 -15.18
N PRO A 182 -17.51 -1.32 -16.31
CA PRO A 182 -17.23 -2.62 -16.90
C PRO A 182 -16.40 -3.48 -15.95
N GLY A 183 -16.32 -4.79 -16.20
CA GLY A 183 -15.49 -5.68 -15.38
C GLY A 183 -14.02 -5.26 -15.43
N PRO A 184 -13.32 -5.08 -14.29
CA PRO A 184 -11.93 -4.71 -14.29
C PRO A 184 -11.04 -5.88 -14.72
N THR A 185 -9.94 -5.56 -15.40
CA THR A 185 -8.81 -6.49 -15.51
C THR A 185 -7.86 -6.24 -14.35
N VAL A 186 -7.84 -7.15 -13.37
CA VAL A 186 -6.95 -7.05 -12.20
C VAL A 186 -5.61 -7.72 -12.50
N LYS A 187 -4.53 -7.04 -12.15
CA LYS A 187 -3.15 -7.53 -12.24
C LYS A 187 -2.45 -7.36 -10.91
N HIS A 188 -1.62 -8.35 -10.58
CA HIS A 188 -0.63 -8.23 -9.51
C HIS A 188 0.70 -7.84 -10.15
N ASP A 189 1.33 -6.77 -9.66
CA ASP A 189 2.61 -6.37 -10.20
C ASP A 189 3.68 -7.36 -9.71
N PRO A 190 4.52 -7.89 -10.63
CA PRO A 190 5.57 -8.80 -10.23
C PRO A 190 6.56 -8.09 -9.32
N ILE A 191 6.88 -8.72 -8.19
CA ILE A 191 7.97 -8.25 -7.34
C ILE A 191 9.27 -8.71 -7.98
N HIS A 192 10.01 -7.75 -8.55
CA HIS A 192 11.34 -8.01 -9.07
C HIS A 192 12.36 -8.01 -7.94
N VAL A 193 13.13 -9.08 -7.85
CA VAL A 193 14.24 -9.23 -6.90
C VAL A 193 15.55 -9.13 -7.67
N PHE A 194 16.51 -8.46 -7.05
CA PHE A 194 17.89 -8.40 -7.50
C PHE A 194 18.73 -9.37 -6.66
N ASP A 195 19.24 -10.42 -7.27
CA ASP A 195 20.17 -11.32 -6.62
C ASP A 195 21.53 -10.61 -6.50
N LYS A 196 21.98 -10.31 -5.28
CA LYS A 196 23.25 -9.62 -5.06
C LYS A 196 24.48 -10.45 -5.45
N ARG A 197 24.36 -11.77 -5.50
CA ARG A 197 25.45 -12.70 -5.85
C ARG A 197 25.59 -12.84 -7.36
N THR A 198 24.49 -13.10 -8.05
CA THR A 198 24.51 -13.28 -9.52
C THR A 198 24.39 -11.95 -10.27
N ARG A 199 23.93 -10.89 -9.60
CA ARG A 199 23.56 -9.57 -10.16
C ARG A 199 22.42 -9.64 -11.18
N GLU A 200 21.63 -10.70 -11.15
CA GLU A 200 20.49 -10.88 -12.04
C GLU A 200 19.20 -10.37 -11.40
N ARG A 201 18.29 -9.91 -12.25
CA ARG A 201 16.92 -9.56 -11.86
C ARG A 201 15.99 -10.70 -12.24
N TYR A 202 15.16 -11.14 -11.30
CA TYR A 202 14.12 -12.13 -11.57
C TYR A 202 12.80 -11.71 -10.90
N ALA A 203 11.68 -12.14 -11.46
CA ALA A 203 10.38 -11.95 -10.82
C ALA A 203 10.15 -13.05 -9.78
N LEU A 204 9.77 -12.67 -8.57
CA LEU A 204 9.27 -13.65 -7.61
C LEU A 204 7.95 -14.23 -8.13
N PRO A 205 7.79 -15.56 -8.13
CA PRO A 205 6.50 -16.15 -8.46
C PRO A 205 5.47 -15.67 -7.42
N PRO A 206 4.21 -15.40 -7.84
CA PRO A 206 3.15 -15.10 -6.90
C PRO A 206 3.09 -16.24 -5.88
N ARG A 207 3.14 -15.89 -4.59
CA ARG A 207 3.16 -16.85 -3.51
C ARG A 207 1.85 -17.64 -3.61
N ARG A 208 1.89 -18.87 -4.13
CA ARG A 208 0.75 -19.78 -4.08
C ARG A 208 0.34 -19.82 -2.62
N ALA A 209 -0.92 -19.47 -2.31
CA ALA A 209 -1.49 -19.72 -1.00
C ALA A 209 -1.13 -21.16 -0.67
N ALA A 210 -0.23 -21.37 0.29
CA ALA A 210 0.30 -22.69 0.56
C ALA A 210 -0.93 -23.58 0.75
N GLU A 211 -1.15 -24.52 -0.16
CA GLU A 211 -2.12 -25.58 0.02
C GLU A 211 -1.74 -26.20 1.35
N ARG A 212 -2.45 -25.82 2.40
CA ARG A 212 -2.34 -26.43 3.71
C ARG A 212 -2.84 -27.85 3.50
N LYS A 213 -1.96 -28.73 3.04
CA LYS A 213 -2.13 -30.17 3.23
C LYS A 213 -2.21 -30.34 4.74
N ARG A 214 -3.44 -30.35 5.26
CA ARG A 214 -3.74 -30.75 6.63
C ARG A 214 -3.03 -32.09 6.81
N PRO A 215 -2.09 -32.23 7.76
CA PRO A 215 -1.54 -33.54 8.08
C PRO A 215 -2.73 -34.43 8.43
N GLY A 216 -2.90 -35.52 7.69
CA GLY A 216 -4.05 -36.40 7.81
C GLY A 216 -4.25 -36.81 9.27
N LEU A 217 -5.47 -36.62 9.78
CA LEU A 217 -5.89 -37.30 10.99
C LEU A 217 -5.73 -38.80 10.75
N ARG A 218 -4.66 -39.40 11.30
CA ARG A 218 -4.61 -40.84 11.51
C ARG A 218 -5.77 -41.19 12.43
N ARG A 219 -6.87 -41.68 11.84
CA ARG A 219 -7.91 -42.41 12.57
C ARG A 219 -7.21 -43.55 13.30
N LYS A 220 -7.14 -43.47 14.63
CA LYS A 220 -6.90 -44.63 15.48
C LYS A 220 -8.09 -45.57 15.25
N ARG A 221 -7.84 -46.74 14.68
CA ARG A 221 -8.79 -47.85 14.75
C ARG A 221 -8.75 -48.37 16.19
N ALA A 222 -9.92 -48.39 16.82
CA ALA A 222 -10.20 -49.26 17.95
C ALA A 222 -10.34 -50.70 17.45
#